data_AF-A0A640UWA9-F1
#
_entry.id   AF-A0A640UWA9-F1
#
_cell.length_a   1.000
_cell.length_b   1.000
_cell.length_c   1.000
_cell.angle_alpha   90.00
_cell.angle_beta   90.00
_cell.angle_gamma   90.00
#
_symmetry.space_group_name_H-M   'P 1'
#
loop_
_entity.id
_entity.type
_entity.pdbx_description
1 polymer ?
#
loop_
_entity_poly.entity_id
_entity_poly.type
_entity_poly.pdbx_seq_one_letter_code
_entity_poly.pdbx_strand_id
1 'polypeptide(L)'
;MGDTAITKTTTAGPASAPGPASATGTVITAGQPVSTAGPGSSGIPSGTGGTPSGTGGIPPGPGIPPSTAPAPDATPGPPLLPAARRADADPDGPANSVDSTNSANAANCADSALTTPITPHDPCAHGFLPERPPVRSLIGTWTRLDAMARAAAIAPDREAAVALVERARRAGELAALRQRVSRLSLRNAEAAAMRVAVIAVSCGWCGIDPQAPAAREVADEAFLDLWAAIAHRIDHDQFVALPTLALHNWAPERKPRRHIPIDQLARTETLVPIVRWAPEGQPLSRLDRLMLAATRLEAHGIWLFRLAETLAGRSPDDSSTPTALRRLVRVQHALRGQLLAEAAELSAAPATPQQRAVLGALVAQSALEPPVLQAADAVLGIGARRLREGRRQLLRRHLPAQHRAWLSAMDRHCAPVRTLAHRGGPDAAVYREAQESLIALRRTYTALVQAAARPTASPLTRAA
;
A
#
# COMPACT_ATOMS: atom_id res chain seq x y z
N MET A 1 3.93 -41.65 -60.98
CA MET A 1 2.50 -41.61 -61.37
C MET A 1 1.75 -41.04 -60.17
N GLY A 2 1.09 -39.90 -60.23
CA GLY A 2 0.83 -38.98 -61.34
C GLY A 2 -0.54 -38.34 -61.11
N ASP A 3 -0.59 -37.00 -61.05
CA ASP A 3 -1.80 -36.15 -61.01
C ASP A 3 -2.71 -36.31 -59.76
N THR A 4 -3.49 -35.30 -59.32
CA THR A 4 -3.60 -33.87 -59.72
C THR A 4 -3.97 -33.01 -58.50
N ALA A 5 -3.83 -31.68 -58.61
CA ALA A 5 -4.11 -30.72 -57.54
C ALA A 5 -5.59 -30.29 -57.47
N ILE A 6 -6.06 -29.91 -56.26
CA ILE A 6 -7.06 -28.84 -56.09
C ILE A 6 -6.60 -27.89 -54.97
N THR A 7 -6.29 -26.66 -55.36
CA THR A 7 -6.04 -25.53 -54.46
C THR A 7 -7.34 -24.82 -54.10
N LYS A 8 -7.48 -24.39 -52.83
CA LYS A 8 -8.43 -23.32 -52.45
C LYS A 8 -7.74 -22.29 -51.56
N THR A 9 -7.19 -21.28 -52.22
CA THR A 9 -6.72 -20.04 -51.58
C THR A 9 -7.93 -19.18 -51.24
N THR A 10 -7.98 -18.59 -50.05
CA THR A 10 -8.90 -17.48 -49.76
C THR A 10 -8.12 -16.37 -49.06
N THR A 11 -7.83 -15.34 -49.85
CA THR A 11 -7.10 -14.15 -49.44
C THR A 11 -8.04 -13.19 -48.72
N ALA A 12 -7.69 -12.78 -47.50
CA ALA A 12 -8.32 -11.65 -46.82
C ALA A 12 -7.28 -10.51 -46.68
N GLY A 13 -7.42 -9.48 -47.51
CA GLY A 13 -6.58 -8.28 -47.45
C GLY A 13 -7.04 -7.30 -46.37
N PRO A 14 -6.22 -6.28 -46.03
CA PRO A 14 -6.43 -5.41 -44.87
C PRO A 14 -7.45 -4.30 -45.15
N ALA A 15 -8.24 -3.94 -44.13
CA ALA A 15 -9.11 -2.77 -44.15
C ALA A 15 -8.35 -1.51 -43.67
N SER A 16 -8.23 -0.51 -44.54
CA SER A 16 -7.53 0.75 -44.27
C SER A 16 -8.32 1.70 -43.36
N ALA A 17 -7.59 2.56 -42.64
CA ALA A 17 -8.16 3.64 -41.84
C ALA A 17 -8.60 4.85 -42.69
N PRO A 18 -9.65 5.60 -42.29
CA PRO A 18 -9.94 6.92 -42.82
C PRO A 18 -9.26 8.04 -42.01
N GLY A 19 -8.55 8.93 -42.71
CA GLY A 19 -8.00 10.18 -42.17
C GLY A 19 -9.03 11.31 -42.06
N PRO A 20 -8.61 12.52 -41.64
CA PRO A 20 -9.52 13.58 -41.19
C PRO A 20 -10.14 14.38 -42.34
N ALA A 21 -11.39 14.81 -42.14
CA ALA A 21 -12.07 15.77 -43.01
C ALA A 21 -12.05 17.18 -42.39
N SER A 22 -11.30 18.10 -43.01
CA SER A 22 -11.49 19.55 -42.81
C SER A 22 -12.68 20.02 -43.64
N ALA A 23 -13.49 20.92 -43.08
CA ALA A 23 -14.51 21.67 -43.82
C ALA A 23 -14.32 23.18 -43.56
N THR A 24 -14.23 23.93 -44.65
CA THR A 24 -14.02 25.39 -44.69
C THR A 24 -15.29 26.12 -45.14
N GLY A 25 -15.45 27.38 -44.72
CA GLY A 25 -16.53 28.29 -45.17
C GLY A 25 -17.47 28.71 -44.03
N THR A 26 -17.92 29.97 -43.92
CA THR A 26 -17.82 31.11 -44.86
C THR A 26 -17.79 32.47 -44.13
N VAL A 27 -17.21 33.45 -44.79
CA VAL A 27 -17.00 34.87 -44.39
C VAL A 27 -18.30 35.70 -44.42
N ILE A 28 -18.46 36.64 -43.47
CA ILE A 28 -19.11 37.95 -43.72
C ILE A 28 -18.31 39.08 -43.01
N THR A 29 -18.02 40.15 -43.76
CA THR A 29 -17.38 41.45 -43.44
C THR A 29 -18.32 42.35 -42.60
N ALA A 30 -18.00 43.49 -41.98
CA ALA A 30 -16.92 44.48 -42.06
C ALA A 30 -16.91 45.41 -40.81
N GLY A 31 -15.93 46.31 -40.69
CA GLY A 31 -16.07 47.53 -39.87
C GLY A 31 -14.84 47.96 -39.04
N GLN A 32 -13.90 48.70 -39.65
CA GLN A 32 -13.04 49.63 -38.88
C GLN A 32 -13.81 50.92 -38.55
N PRO A 33 -13.34 51.71 -37.57
CA PRO A 33 -12.49 52.85 -37.95
C PRO A 33 -11.15 52.94 -37.19
N VAL A 34 -10.38 53.96 -37.54
CA VAL A 34 -8.94 54.18 -37.29
C VAL A 34 -8.72 55.29 -36.23
N SER A 35 -7.46 55.53 -35.86
CA SER A 35 -6.89 56.77 -35.25
C SER A 35 -6.90 56.90 -33.70
N THR A 36 -5.88 57.46 -33.02
CA THR A 36 -4.46 57.79 -33.35
C THR A 36 -3.66 58.12 -32.08
N ALA A 37 -2.32 58.17 -32.22
CA ALA A 37 -1.34 58.94 -31.41
C ALA A 37 -0.85 58.41 -30.03
N GLY A 38 0.49 58.35 -29.87
CA GLY A 38 1.22 58.40 -28.58
C GLY A 38 1.67 59.84 -28.28
N PRO A 39 2.84 60.13 -27.66
CA PRO A 39 3.90 59.27 -27.09
C PRO A 39 3.96 59.44 -25.52
N GLY A 40 4.99 59.12 -24.71
CA GLY A 40 6.32 58.51 -24.87
C GLY A 40 7.26 58.80 -23.67
N SER A 41 8.58 58.64 -23.88
CA SER A 41 9.72 59.08 -23.03
C SER A 41 10.09 58.31 -21.74
N SER A 42 11.20 57.56 -21.85
CA SER A 42 12.45 57.64 -21.04
C SER A 42 12.47 57.51 -19.51
N GLY A 43 13.37 56.65 -19.01
CA GLY A 43 13.90 56.72 -17.64
C GLY A 43 14.56 55.43 -17.13
N ILE A 44 15.89 55.31 -17.23
CA ILE A 44 16.70 54.26 -16.56
C ILE A 44 17.45 54.86 -15.34
N PRO A 45 18.27 54.14 -14.56
CA PRO A 45 17.95 53.71 -13.20
C PRO A 45 18.80 54.39 -12.10
N SER A 46 18.47 54.12 -10.83
CA SER A 46 19.38 54.01 -9.66
C SER A 46 18.51 53.80 -8.40
N GLY A 47 18.95 53.18 -7.31
CA GLY A 47 20.22 52.52 -7.04
C GLY A 47 20.27 51.99 -5.60
N THR A 48 21.16 51.03 -5.35
CA THR A 48 21.83 50.69 -4.08
C THR A 48 21.37 51.33 -2.75
N GLY A 49 21.19 50.46 -1.74
CA GLY A 49 21.85 50.68 -0.44
C GLY A 49 21.02 50.41 0.82
N GLY A 50 21.68 49.87 1.86
CA GLY A 50 21.29 50.12 3.25
C GLY A 50 20.58 49.00 4.01
N THR A 51 21.28 47.90 4.33
CA THR A 51 21.14 47.30 5.67
C THR A 51 21.64 48.29 6.72
N PRO A 52 21.03 48.38 7.93
CA PRO A 52 21.59 47.55 9.00
C PRO A 52 20.57 46.97 10.01
N SER A 53 21.07 46.02 10.79
CA SER A 53 20.42 45.35 11.92
C SER A 53 19.97 46.32 13.03
N GLY A 54 18.85 46.01 13.69
CA GLY A 54 18.36 46.73 14.86
C GLY A 54 17.47 45.86 15.74
N THR A 55 18.04 45.31 16.81
CA THR A 55 17.32 44.60 17.89
C THR A 55 16.27 45.49 18.57
N GLY A 56 15.08 44.95 18.85
CA GLY A 56 14.16 45.59 19.81
C GLY A 56 12.76 44.99 19.90
N GLY A 57 12.34 44.67 21.13
CA GLY A 57 10.95 44.80 21.59
C GLY A 57 9.93 43.75 21.10
N ILE A 58 9.61 42.80 21.98
CA ILE A 58 8.34 42.07 21.95
C ILE A 58 7.28 42.97 22.63
N PRO A 59 6.18 43.38 21.96
CA PRO A 59 5.01 43.93 22.62
C PRO A 59 4.02 42.80 23.01
N PRO A 60 3.40 42.84 24.21
CA PRO A 60 2.40 41.87 24.60
C PRO A 60 1.04 42.13 23.91
N GLY A 61 0.47 41.10 23.28
CA GLY A 61 -0.87 41.14 22.69
C GLY A 61 -1.99 40.98 23.75
N PRO A 62 -3.22 41.46 23.48
CA PRO A 62 -4.26 41.60 24.50
C PRO A 62 -5.23 40.40 24.61
N GLY A 63 -5.72 40.17 25.83
CA GLY A 63 -7.10 39.76 26.12
C GLY A 63 -7.61 38.41 25.58
N ILE A 64 -7.53 37.36 26.40
CA ILE A 64 -8.33 36.14 26.23
C ILE A 64 -9.62 36.27 27.08
N PRO A 65 -10.84 36.28 26.47
CA PRO A 65 -12.09 36.08 27.20
C PRO A 65 -12.36 34.59 27.49
N PRO A 66 -13.14 34.25 28.53
CA PRO A 66 -13.17 32.91 29.10
C PRO A 66 -14.04 31.88 28.37
N SER A 67 -13.73 30.61 28.66
CA SER A 67 -14.39 29.39 28.18
C SER A 67 -15.82 29.19 28.72
N THR A 68 -16.76 28.81 27.83
CA THR A 68 -17.98 28.06 28.18
C THR A 68 -18.41 27.11 27.04
N ALA A 69 -17.99 25.85 27.10
CA ALA A 69 -18.67 24.73 26.42
C ALA A 69 -18.44 23.43 27.23
N PRO A 70 -19.45 22.55 27.36
CA PRO A 70 -19.42 21.45 28.33
C PRO A 70 -18.63 20.22 27.85
N ALA A 71 -18.05 19.49 28.80
CA ALA A 71 -17.40 18.21 28.55
C ALA A 71 -18.42 17.08 28.32
N PRO A 72 -18.23 16.19 27.33
CA PRO A 72 -18.88 14.90 27.30
C PRO A 72 -18.12 13.93 28.23
N ASP A 73 -18.78 13.54 29.32
CA ASP A 73 -18.27 12.59 30.29
C ASP A 73 -18.42 11.13 29.81
N ALA A 74 -17.78 10.19 30.53
CA ALA A 74 -17.91 8.73 30.43
C ALA A 74 -17.51 8.04 29.10
N THR A 75 -16.25 7.59 29.04
CA THR A 75 -15.84 6.47 28.17
C THR A 75 -16.43 5.16 28.68
N PRO A 76 -17.18 4.37 27.89
CA PRO A 76 -17.59 3.02 28.30
C PRO A 76 -16.38 2.08 28.30
N GLY A 77 -16.10 1.46 29.45
CA GLY A 77 -15.13 0.36 29.53
C GLY A 77 -15.58 -0.85 28.70
N PRO A 78 -14.64 -1.73 28.28
CA PRO A 78 -14.99 -2.93 27.53
C PRO A 78 -15.87 -3.87 28.39
N PRO A 79 -16.92 -4.48 27.84
CA PRO A 79 -17.71 -5.45 28.58
C PRO A 79 -16.90 -6.71 28.88
N LEU A 80 -16.98 -7.18 30.12
CA LEU A 80 -16.46 -8.47 30.55
C LEU A 80 -17.12 -9.58 29.73
N LEU A 81 -16.32 -10.38 29.02
CA LEU A 81 -16.78 -11.63 28.41
C LEU A 81 -17.00 -12.67 29.52
N PRO A 82 -18.09 -13.46 29.48
CA PRO A 82 -18.28 -14.56 30.41
C PRO A 82 -17.21 -15.65 30.19
N ALA A 83 -16.66 -16.17 31.28
CA ALA A 83 -15.68 -17.25 31.22
C ALA A 83 -16.29 -18.50 30.54
N ALA A 84 -15.61 -19.03 29.54
CA ALA A 84 -16.01 -20.29 28.93
C ALA A 84 -15.86 -21.43 29.95
N ARG A 85 -16.99 -22.06 30.33
CA ARG A 85 -16.97 -23.36 31.00
C ARG A 85 -16.24 -24.35 30.10
N ARG A 86 -15.08 -24.84 30.54
CA ARG A 86 -14.59 -26.13 30.06
C ARG A 86 -15.49 -27.20 30.65
N ALA A 87 -15.93 -28.13 29.82
CA ALA A 87 -16.47 -29.40 30.28
C ALA A 87 -15.29 -30.36 30.39
N ASP A 88 -15.07 -30.91 31.57
CA ASP A 88 -14.11 -31.99 31.78
C ASP A 88 -14.67 -33.29 31.17
N ALA A 89 -13.77 -34.06 30.56
CA ALA A 89 -14.02 -35.44 30.17
C ALA A 89 -12.69 -36.19 30.29
N ASP A 90 -12.59 -37.06 31.29
CA ASP A 90 -11.45 -37.95 31.51
C ASP A 90 -11.23 -38.91 30.33
N PRO A 91 -10.00 -39.40 30.19
CA PRO A 91 -9.79 -40.80 29.87
C PRO A 91 -8.98 -41.49 30.98
N ASP A 92 -9.50 -42.61 31.47
CA ASP A 92 -8.82 -43.50 32.41
C ASP A 92 -7.43 -43.93 31.90
N GLY A 93 -6.50 -44.10 32.84
CA GLY A 93 -5.25 -44.83 32.61
C GLY A 93 -5.48 -46.34 32.47
N PRO A 94 -4.39 -47.12 32.34
CA PRO A 94 -3.68 -47.45 33.56
C PRO A 94 -2.15 -47.30 33.49
N ALA A 95 -1.55 -47.30 34.67
CA ALA A 95 -0.12 -47.07 34.89
C ALA A 95 0.77 -48.24 34.44
N ASN A 96 2.05 -47.94 34.23
CA ASN A 96 3.10 -48.74 34.86
C ASN A 96 4.32 -47.87 35.22
N SER A 97 4.83 -48.11 36.43
CA SER A 97 6.01 -47.47 37.01
C SER A 97 7.27 -48.28 36.70
N VAL A 98 8.40 -47.60 36.41
CA VAL A 98 9.71 -47.99 36.97
C VAL A 98 10.56 -46.72 37.19
N ASP A 99 11.20 -46.65 38.35
CA ASP A 99 12.24 -45.67 38.72
C ASP A 99 13.49 -45.74 37.83
N SER A 100 14.20 -44.61 37.73
CA SER A 100 15.69 -44.59 37.70
C SER A 100 16.24 -43.21 38.02
N THR A 101 16.96 -43.12 39.13
CA THR A 101 17.64 -41.92 39.63
C THR A 101 19.08 -41.78 39.07
N ASN A 102 19.67 -40.60 39.29
CA ASN A 102 21.10 -40.27 39.18
C ASN A 102 21.73 -40.17 37.77
N SER A 103 22.07 -38.93 37.38
CA SER A 103 23.43 -38.40 37.63
C SER A 103 23.61 -36.98 37.10
N ALA A 104 24.31 -36.13 37.85
CA ALA A 104 24.77 -34.83 37.37
C ALA A 104 26.12 -34.95 36.66
N ASN A 105 26.28 -34.38 35.46
CA ASN A 105 27.51 -33.67 35.09
C ASN A 105 27.45 -32.94 33.73
N ALA A 106 28.44 -32.05 33.56
CA ALA A 106 28.90 -31.44 32.31
C ALA A 106 27.97 -30.47 31.57
N ALA A 107 28.33 -29.19 31.66
CA ALA A 107 27.99 -28.20 30.64
C ALA A 107 28.66 -28.56 29.30
N ASN A 108 27.94 -28.44 28.18
CA ASN A 108 28.52 -28.00 26.91
C ASN A 108 27.46 -27.64 25.86
N CYS A 109 27.89 -26.85 24.87
CA CYS A 109 27.14 -26.31 23.75
C CYS A 109 26.18 -27.29 23.05
N ALA A 110 24.89 -26.94 23.04
CA ALA A 110 23.97 -27.26 21.95
C ALA A 110 22.80 -26.25 21.94
N ASP A 111 22.99 -25.09 21.31
CA ASP A 111 21.87 -24.22 20.90
C ASP A 111 21.20 -24.88 19.68
N SER A 112 20.56 -26.03 19.94
CA SER A 112 19.93 -26.86 18.93
C SER A 112 18.76 -26.09 18.33
N ALA A 113 18.82 -25.90 17.02
CA ALA A 113 17.82 -25.19 16.24
C ALA A 113 16.44 -25.87 16.36
N LEU A 114 15.69 -25.48 17.39
CA LEU A 114 14.26 -25.69 17.45
C LEU A 114 13.65 -24.89 16.31
N THR A 115 13.34 -25.59 15.23
CA THR A 115 12.40 -25.16 14.20
C THR A 115 11.07 -24.90 14.90
N THR A 116 10.89 -23.69 15.42
CA THR A 116 9.59 -23.24 15.90
C THR A 116 8.61 -23.48 14.76
N PRO A 117 7.54 -24.29 14.96
CA PRO A 117 6.54 -24.44 13.93
C PRO A 117 6.05 -23.04 13.58
N ILE A 118 5.97 -22.74 12.28
CA ILE A 118 5.47 -21.44 11.81
C ILE A 118 4.04 -21.37 12.31
N THR A 119 3.83 -20.64 13.41
CA THR A 119 2.50 -20.34 13.92
C THR A 119 1.78 -19.62 12.79
N PRO A 120 0.67 -20.17 12.26
CA PRO A 120 0.01 -19.54 11.13
C PRO A 120 -0.40 -18.14 11.54
N HIS A 121 0.16 -17.11 10.85
CA HIS A 121 -0.22 -15.70 11.00
C HIS A 121 -1.73 -15.59 11.16
N ASP A 122 -2.19 -15.17 12.33
CA ASP A 122 -3.59 -14.94 12.60
C ASP A 122 -3.96 -13.52 12.13
N PRO A 123 -4.71 -13.37 11.03
CA PRO A 123 -5.11 -12.05 10.56
C PRO A 123 -6.15 -11.37 11.49
N CYS A 124 -6.71 -12.05 12.49
CA CYS A 124 -7.54 -11.42 13.52
C CYS A 124 -6.71 -10.70 14.61
N ALA A 125 -5.43 -11.08 14.77
CA ALA A 125 -4.49 -10.46 15.70
C ALA A 125 -3.94 -9.10 15.20
N HIS A 126 -3.59 -9.00 13.92
CA HIS A 126 -2.95 -7.80 13.32
C HIS A 126 -3.34 -7.48 11.86
N GLY A 127 -4.32 -8.17 11.29
CA GLY A 127 -4.76 -7.94 9.90
C GLY A 127 -3.70 -8.35 8.88
N PHE A 128 -3.44 -7.49 7.90
CA PHE A 128 -2.36 -7.67 6.92
C PHE A 128 -1.03 -7.01 7.33
N LEU A 129 -0.98 -6.28 8.46
CA LEU A 129 0.28 -5.73 8.99
C LEU A 129 1.24 -6.87 9.37
N PRO A 130 2.56 -6.65 9.31
CA PRO A 130 3.52 -7.60 9.87
C PRO A 130 3.37 -7.70 11.40
N GLU A 131 3.67 -8.85 11.99
CA GLU A 131 3.58 -9.09 13.45
C GLU A 131 4.39 -8.09 14.30
N ARG A 132 5.45 -7.52 13.72
CA ARG A 132 6.41 -6.64 14.40
C ARG A 132 6.67 -5.39 13.55
N PRO A 133 7.04 -4.25 14.17
CA PRO A 133 7.39 -3.05 13.43
C PRO A 133 8.46 -3.32 12.35
N PRO A 134 8.31 -2.79 11.13
CA PRO A 134 9.27 -3.03 10.05
C PRO A 134 10.70 -2.60 10.42
N VAL A 135 11.68 -3.25 9.79
CA VAL A 135 13.10 -3.00 10.09
C VAL A 135 13.54 -1.68 9.48
N ARG A 136 13.76 -0.65 10.32
CA ARG A 136 14.21 0.69 9.93
C ARG A 136 15.52 0.70 9.16
N SER A 137 16.49 -0.11 9.59
CA SER A 137 17.82 -0.16 8.98
C SER A 137 18.30 -1.60 8.88
N LEU A 138 18.74 -2.00 7.69
CA LEU A 138 19.45 -3.25 7.48
C LEU A 138 20.89 -3.13 7.99
N ILE A 139 21.48 -4.24 8.44
CA ILE A 139 22.80 -4.26 9.12
C ILE A 139 23.87 -5.01 8.33
N GLY A 140 25.13 -4.77 8.66
CA GLY A 140 26.28 -5.40 8.00
C GLY A 140 26.30 -5.09 6.50
N THR A 141 26.50 -6.10 5.66
CA THR A 141 26.57 -5.92 4.19
C THR A 141 25.27 -5.47 3.54
N TRP A 142 24.12 -5.59 4.23
CA TRP A 142 22.83 -5.15 3.72
C TRP A 142 22.60 -3.64 3.82
N THR A 143 23.47 -2.91 4.52
CA THR A 143 23.47 -1.43 4.55
C THR A 143 23.59 -0.79 3.17
N ARG A 144 24.28 -1.44 2.23
CA ARG A 144 24.40 -0.96 0.83
C ARG A 144 23.07 -1.02 0.07
N LEU A 145 22.25 -2.04 0.33
CA LEU A 145 20.89 -2.14 -0.22
C LEU A 145 19.99 -1.02 0.32
N ASP A 146 20.11 -0.70 1.61
CA ASP A 146 19.42 0.45 2.23
C ASP A 146 19.82 1.78 1.57
N ALA A 147 21.12 2.02 1.38
CA ALA A 147 21.63 3.23 0.74
C ALA A 147 21.19 3.33 -0.73
N MET A 148 21.26 2.24 -1.49
CA MET A 148 20.80 2.17 -2.88
C MET A 148 19.29 2.43 -3.00
N ALA A 149 18.46 1.86 -2.11
CA ALA A 149 17.02 2.10 -2.12
C ALA A 149 16.66 3.56 -1.78
N ARG A 150 17.35 4.17 -0.81
CA ARG A 150 17.21 5.60 -0.51
C ARG A 150 17.57 6.48 -1.70
N ALA A 151 18.71 6.21 -2.34
CA ALA A 151 19.16 6.96 -3.51
C ALA A 151 18.23 6.79 -4.72
N ALA A 152 17.71 5.58 -4.98
CA ALA A 152 16.78 5.32 -6.07
C ALA A 152 15.40 5.97 -5.86
N ALA A 153 14.93 6.07 -4.61
CA ALA A 153 13.66 6.73 -4.27
C ALA A 153 13.66 8.25 -4.48
N ILE A 154 14.83 8.90 -4.41
CA ILE A 154 14.97 10.36 -4.59
C ILE A 154 15.66 10.76 -5.90
N ALA A 155 15.90 9.79 -6.80
CA ALA A 155 16.53 10.06 -8.09
C ALA A 155 15.62 10.98 -8.96
N PRO A 156 16.20 11.85 -9.81
CA PRO A 156 15.42 12.82 -10.58
C PRO A 156 14.46 12.16 -11.60
N ASP A 157 14.87 11.01 -12.14
CA ASP A 157 14.20 10.29 -13.22
C ASP A 157 14.44 8.77 -13.08
N ARG A 158 14.08 8.01 -14.12
CA ARG A 158 14.22 6.55 -14.17
C ARG A 158 15.66 6.16 -14.48
N GLU A 159 16.29 6.87 -15.40
CA GLU A 159 17.62 6.63 -15.94
C GLU A 159 18.69 6.74 -14.85
N ALA A 160 18.57 7.76 -13.99
CA ALA A 160 19.42 7.94 -12.81
C ALA A 160 19.22 6.84 -11.76
N ALA A 161 17.99 6.32 -11.60
CA ALA A 161 17.73 5.18 -10.71
C ALA A 161 18.38 3.89 -11.25
N VAL A 162 18.26 3.61 -12.56
CA VAL A 162 18.92 2.48 -13.22
C VAL A 162 20.45 2.61 -13.13
N ALA A 163 21.00 3.81 -13.29
CA ALA A 163 22.44 4.06 -13.18
C ALA A 163 23.03 3.76 -11.78
N LEU A 164 22.21 3.76 -10.72
CA LEU A 164 22.61 3.30 -9.38
C LEU A 164 22.74 1.78 -9.33
N VAL A 165 21.79 1.05 -9.91
CA VAL A 165 21.84 -0.42 -10.01
C VAL A 165 23.05 -0.87 -10.83
N GLU A 166 23.29 -0.23 -11.97
CA GLU A 166 24.47 -0.47 -12.81
C GLU A 166 25.80 -0.17 -12.10
N ARG A 167 25.81 0.74 -11.13
CA ARG A 167 26.99 1.02 -10.29
C ARG A 167 27.20 -0.07 -9.26
N ALA A 168 26.14 -0.50 -8.56
CA ALA A 168 26.18 -1.59 -7.59
C ALA A 168 26.58 -2.93 -8.25
N ARG A 169 26.10 -3.19 -9.47
CA ARG A 169 26.51 -4.33 -10.32
C ARG A 169 28.01 -4.32 -10.60
N ARG A 170 28.53 -3.21 -11.13
CA ARG A 170 29.98 -3.06 -11.45
C ARG A 170 30.87 -3.17 -10.22
N ALA A 171 30.37 -2.78 -9.04
CA ALA A 171 31.06 -2.96 -7.76
C ALA A 171 30.88 -4.37 -7.14
N GLY A 172 30.22 -5.31 -7.82
CA GLY A 172 30.01 -6.69 -7.38
C GLY A 172 28.99 -6.85 -6.24
N GLU A 173 28.28 -5.78 -5.86
CA GLU A 173 27.47 -5.73 -4.64
C GLU A 173 26.23 -6.62 -4.75
N LEU A 174 25.57 -6.62 -5.90
CA LEU A 174 24.33 -7.39 -6.13
C LEU A 174 24.57 -8.90 -6.00
N ALA A 175 25.65 -9.40 -6.61
CA ALA A 175 26.08 -10.80 -6.49
C ALA A 175 26.46 -11.16 -5.05
N ALA A 176 27.19 -10.28 -4.35
CA ALA A 176 27.57 -10.49 -2.95
C ALA A 176 26.36 -10.49 -1.99
N LEU A 177 25.31 -9.72 -2.29
CA LEU A 177 24.04 -9.75 -1.56
C LEU A 177 23.27 -11.05 -1.85
N ARG A 178 23.15 -11.47 -3.13
CA ARG A 178 22.44 -12.68 -3.54
C ARG A 178 22.96 -13.94 -2.83
N GLN A 179 24.27 -14.11 -2.78
CA GLN A 179 24.93 -15.22 -2.05
C GLN A 179 24.59 -15.28 -0.55
N ARG A 180 24.07 -14.19 0.03
CA ARG A 180 23.78 -14.06 1.47
C ARG A 180 22.28 -14.11 1.79
N VAL A 181 21.39 -14.16 0.79
CA VAL A 181 19.92 -14.17 1.00
C VAL A 181 19.48 -15.34 1.87
N SER A 182 20.07 -16.52 1.68
CA SER A 182 19.78 -17.72 2.49
C SER A 182 20.05 -17.54 3.99
N ARG A 183 20.93 -16.60 4.37
CA ARG A 183 21.28 -16.27 5.75
C ARG A 183 20.36 -15.22 6.39
N LEU A 184 19.43 -14.64 5.63
CA LEU A 184 18.44 -13.71 6.18
C LEU A 184 17.37 -14.46 6.98
N SER A 185 17.08 -13.98 8.19
CA SER A 185 15.81 -14.27 8.85
C SER A 185 14.64 -13.70 8.04
N LEU A 186 13.45 -14.31 8.13
CA LEU A 186 12.28 -13.91 7.35
C LEU A 186 11.99 -12.41 7.45
N ARG A 187 11.96 -11.85 8.67
CA ARG A 187 11.79 -10.41 8.94
C ARG A 187 12.81 -9.51 8.23
N ASN A 188 14.06 -9.96 8.09
CA ASN A 188 15.08 -9.20 7.37
C ASN A 188 14.98 -9.42 5.84
N ALA A 189 14.47 -10.57 5.38
CA ALA A 189 14.16 -10.83 3.99
C ALA A 189 12.96 -9.99 3.51
N GLU A 190 11.89 -9.86 4.29
CA GLU A 190 10.78 -8.93 4.04
C GLU A 190 11.27 -7.48 3.98
N ALA A 191 12.13 -7.09 4.92
CA ALA A 191 12.73 -5.77 4.93
C ALA A 191 13.56 -5.52 3.66
N ALA A 192 14.37 -6.48 3.21
CA ALA A 192 15.12 -6.42 1.97
C ALA A 192 14.22 -6.42 0.72
N ALA A 193 13.13 -7.20 0.72
CA ALA A 193 12.13 -7.22 -0.35
C ALA A 193 11.49 -5.85 -0.53
N MET A 194 11.16 -5.15 0.56
CA MET A 194 10.70 -3.75 0.48
C MET A 194 11.73 -2.85 -0.23
N ARG A 195 13.03 -2.96 0.08
CA ARG A 195 14.08 -2.15 -0.58
C ARG A 195 14.22 -2.50 -2.07
N VAL A 196 14.18 -3.78 -2.41
CA VAL A 196 14.17 -4.23 -3.81
C VAL A 196 12.93 -3.69 -4.53
N ALA A 197 11.76 -3.68 -3.88
CA ALA A 197 10.54 -3.10 -4.44
C ALA A 197 10.69 -1.59 -4.69
N VAL A 198 11.27 -0.83 -3.76
CA VAL A 198 11.58 0.60 -3.97
C VAL A 198 12.46 0.80 -5.20
N ILE A 199 13.56 0.05 -5.31
CA ILE A 199 14.49 0.17 -6.43
C ILE A 199 13.78 -0.21 -7.74
N ALA A 200 13.03 -1.31 -7.76
CA ALA A 200 12.31 -1.79 -8.93
C ALA A 200 11.23 -0.80 -9.40
N VAL A 201 10.44 -0.20 -8.49
CA VAL A 201 9.46 0.82 -8.91
C VAL A 201 10.14 2.08 -9.44
N SER A 202 11.21 2.56 -8.79
CA SER A 202 11.97 3.74 -9.26
C SER A 202 12.66 3.52 -10.61
N CYS A 203 13.08 2.29 -10.91
CA CYS A 203 13.63 1.91 -12.22
C CYS A 203 12.55 1.59 -13.28
N GLY A 204 11.27 1.69 -12.94
CA GLY A 204 10.15 1.40 -13.84
C GLY A 204 9.90 -0.09 -14.11
N TRP A 205 10.47 -0.98 -13.31
CA TRP A 205 10.41 -2.44 -13.46
C TRP A 205 9.23 -3.10 -12.72
N CYS A 206 8.23 -2.33 -12.31
CA CYS A 206 7.22 -2.77 -11.34
C CYS A 206 6.33 -3.95 -11.76
N GLY A 207 6.34 -4.34 -13.03
CA GLY A 207 5.56 -5.46 -13.58
C GLY A 207 6.39 -6.57 -14.20
N ILE A 208 7.70 -6.57 -13.97
CA ILE A 208 8.59 -7.62 -14.43
C ILE A 208 8.46 -8.81 -13.49
N ASP A 209 8.30 -10.01 -14.06
CA ASP A 209 8.57 -11.26 -13.35
C ASP A 209 10.08 -11.52 -13.42
N PRO A 210 10.82 -11.55 -12.30
CA PRO A 210 12.27 -11.68 -12.32
C PRO A 210 12.77 -13.03 -12.85
N GLN A 211 11.90 -14.04 -12.98
CA GLN A 211 12.23 -15.33 -13.57
C GLN A 211 11.99 -15.38 -15.10
N ALA A 212 11.22 -14.45 -15.66
CA ALA A 212 10.87 -14.47 -17.07
C ALA A 212 12.09 -14.14 -17.96
N PRO A 213 12.37 -14.88 -19.06
CA PRO A 213 13.50 -14.57 -19.94
C PRO A 213 13.52 -13.13 -20.46
N ALA A 214 12.35 -12.61 -20.84
CA ALA A 214 12.17 -11.22 -21.32
C ALA A 214 12.49 -10.15 -20.26
N ALA A 215 12.59 -10.50 -18.97
CA ALA A 215 13.01 -9.56 -17.93
C ALA A 215 14.44 -9.03 -18.19
N ARG A 216 15.31 -9.90 -18.71
CA ARG A 216 16.74 -9.62 -18.96
C ARG A 216 16.97 -8.62 -20.10
N GLU A 217 15.95 -8.37 -20.91
CA GLU A 217 15.98 -7.33 -21.95
C GLU A 217 15.71 -5.93 -21.39
N VAL A 218 15.14 -5.83 -20.17
CA VAL A 218 14.58 -4.59 -19.61
C VAL A 218 15.25 -4.17 -18.29
N ALA A 219 15.86 -5.12 -17.57
CA ALA A 219 16.48 -4.92 -16.27
C ALA A 219 17.81 -5.68 -16.13
N ASP A 220 18.68 -5.21 -15.24
CA ASP A 220 19.97 -5.85 -14.98
C ASP A 220 19.80 -7.29 -14.46
N GLU A 221 20.48 -8.23 -15.10
CA GLU A 221 20.47 -9.64 -14.73
C GLU A 221 20.88 -9.86 -13.28
N ALA A 222 21.93 -9.18 -12.76
CA ALA A 222 22.37 -9.39 -11.38
C ALA A 222 21.38 -8.84 -10.34
N PHE A 223 20.63 -7.79 -10.67
CA PHE A 223 19.53 -7.29 -9.87
C PHE A 223 18.31 -8.23 -9.90
N LEU A 224 17.93 -8.74 -11.08
CA LEU A 224 16.87 -9.74 -11.22
C LEU A 224 17.20 -11.00 -10.42
N ASP A 225 18.45 -11.44 -10.45
CA ASP A 225 18.95 -12.58 -9.71
C ASP A 225 18.84 -12.37 -8.17
N LEU A 226 19.15 -11.15 -7.68
CA LEU A 226 18.96 -10.78 -6.27
C LEU A 226 17.47 -10.73 -5.88
N TRP A 227 16.63 -10.13 -6.73
CA TRP A 227 15.18 -10.07 -6.54
C TRP A 227 14.59 -11.48 -6.49
N ALA A 228 14.88 -12.33 -7.48
CA ALA A 228 14.47 -13.73 -7.53
C ALA A 228 14.81 -14.52 -6.25
N ALA A 229 16.04 -14.37 -5.74
CA ALA A 229 16.46 -15.02 -4.49
C ALA A 229 15.64 -14.53 -3.28
N ILE A 230 15.37 -13.22 -3.20
CA ILE A 230 14.59 -12.64 -2.10
C ILE A 230 13.12 -13.08 -2.20
N ALA A 231 12.52 -13.04 -3.39
CA ALA A 231 11.15 -13.49 -3.65
C ALA A 231 10.94 -14.94 -3.20
N HIS A 232 11.86 -15.83 -3.56
CA HIS A 232 11.86 -17.22 -3.10
C HIS A 232 12.03 -17.32 -1.57
N ARG A 233 12.88 -16.48 -0.95
CA ARG A 233 13.10 -16.48 0.51
C ARG A 233 11.88 -16.04 1.32
N ILE A 234 10.95 -15.27 0.73
CA ILE A 234 9.72 -14.79 1.38
C ILE A 234 8.44 -15.45 0.86
N ASP A 235 8.53 -16.46 -0.02
CA ASP A 235 7.38 -17.14 -0.66
C ASP A 235 6.37 -16.16 -1.32
N HIS A 236 6.90 -15.18 -2.07
CA HIS A 236 6.11 -14.13 -2.69
C HIS A 236 6.77 -13.60 -3.97
N ASP A 237 6.35 -14.10 -5.13
CA ASP A 237 7.00 -13.81 -6.41
C ASP A 237 6.83 -12.35 -6.87
N GLN A 238 5.62 -11.80 -6.77
CA GLN A 238 5.25 -10.51 -7.36
C GLN A 238 5.09 -9.40 -6.31
N PHE A 239 6.05 -9.30 -5.39
CA PHE A 239 5.98 -8.36 -4.27
C PHE A 239 6.10 -6.87 -4.65
N VAL A 240 6.39 -6.50 -5.89
CA VAL A 240 6.61 -5.10 -6.29
C VAL A 240 5.27 -4.36 -6.51
N ALA A 241 4.64 -3.97 -5.39
CA ALA A 241 3.32 -3.34 -5.37
C ALA A 241 3.09 -2.54 -4.07
N LEU A 242 2.03 -1.72 -4.04
CA LEU A 242 1.66 -0.94 -2.85
C LEU A 242 1.46 -1.78 -1.59
N PRO A 243 0.89 -3.01 -1.59
CA PRO A 243 0.82 -3.83 -0.38
C PRO A 243 2.19 -3.97 0.31
N THR A 244 3.22 -4.44 -0.40
CA THR A 244 4.58 -4.57 0.16
C THR A 244 5.15 -3.23 0.60
N LEU A 245 4.95 -2.18 -0.20
CA LEU A 245 5.47 -0.85 0.10
C LEU A 245 4.78 -0.28 1.36
N ALA A 246 3.46 -0.24 1.43
CA ALA A 246 2.71 0.32 2.57
C ALA A 246 2.81 -0.54 3.85
N LEU A 247 2.90 -1.88 3.74
CA LEU A 247 2.97 -2.76 4.91
C LEU A 247 4.37 -2.79 5.55
N HIS A 248 5.45 -2.59 4.77
CA HIS A 248 6.82 -2.70 5.26
C HIS A 248 7.65 -1.40 5.19
N ASN A 249 7.16 -0.32 4.57
CA ASN A 249 7.87 0.97 4.48
C ASN A 249 7.38 2.04 5.48
N TRP A 250 7.27 1.67 6.75
CA TRP A 250 6.87 2.62 7.79
C TRP A 250 7.54 2.28 9.13
N ALA A 251 7.71 3.30 9.96
CA ALA A 251 8.01 3.15 11.37
C ALA A 251 7.33 4.29 12.16
N PRO A 252 7.08 4.13 13.47
CA PRO A 252 6.76 5.30 14.30
C PRO A 252 7.95 6.28 14.25
N GLU A 253 7.71 7.58 14.32
CA GLU A 253 8.77 8.60 14.35
C GLU A 253 9.69 8.39 15.57
N ARG A 254 9.06 8.25 16.74
CA ARG A 254 9.74 8.06 18.03
C ARG A 254 9.68 6.58 18.43
N LYS A 255 10.62 6.14 19.29
CA LYS A 255 10.53 4.79 19.87
C LYS A 255 9.34 4.78 20.86
N PRO A 256 8.35 3.88 20.73
CA PRO A 256 7.22 3.84 21.65
C PRO A 256 7.71 3.55 23.08
N ARG A 257 7.13 4.23 24.06
CA ARG A 257 7.54 4.15 25.48
C ARG A 257 7.08 2.88 26.18
N ARG A 258 6.12 2.15 25.60
CA ARG A 258 5.54 0.90 26.09
C ARG A 258 5.42 -0.09 24.94
N HIS A 259 5.22 -1.37 25.24
CA HIS A 259 4.80 -2.33 24.23
C HIS A 259 3.36 -2.01 23.80
N ILE A 260 3.15 -1.81 22.50
CA ILE A 260 1.87 -1.45 21.90
C ILE A 260 1.65 -2.43 20.73
N PRO A 261 0.46 -3.06 20.59
CA PRO A 261 0.11 -3.88 19.44
C PRO A 261 0.35 -3.16 18.11
N ILE A 262 0.76 -3.89 17.06
CA ILE A 262 1.21 -3.27 15.81
C ILE A 262 0.12 -2.44 15.12
N ASP A 263 -1.12 -2.90 15.19
CA ASP A 263 -2.30 -2.21 14.66
C ASP A 263 -2.62 -0.95 15.47
N GLN A 264 -2.43 -0.95 16.79
CA GLN A 264 -2.58 0.24 17.60
C GLN A 264 -1.46 1.24 17.32
N LEU A 265 -0.20 0.77 17.26
CA LEU A 265 0.98 1.58 16.95
C LEU A 265 0.82 2.32 15.61
N ALA A 266 0.39 1.62 14.56
CA ALA A 266 0.16 2.19 13.24
C ALA A 266 -1.02 3.19 13.19
N ARG A 267 -1.94 3.14 14.16
CA ARG A 267 -3.09 4.06 14.25
C ARG A 267 -2.81 5.30 15.09
N THR A 268 -2.12 5.16 16.22
CA THR A 268 -2.00 6.22 17.23
C THR A 268 -0.71 7.03 17.15
N GLU A 269 0.38 6.48 16.62
CA GLU A 269 1.66 7.18 16.53
C GLU A 269 1.78 8.02 15.24
N THR A 270 2.64 9.04 15.29
CA THR A 270 3.16 9.69 14.09
C THR A 270 4.03 8.70 13.33
N LEU A 271 3.69 8.39 12.09
CA LEU A 271 4.44 7.47 11.25
C LEU A 271 5.34 8.22 10.26
N VAL A 272 6.50 7.64 9.96
CA VAL A 272 7.43 8.12 8.94
C VAL A 272 7.79 6.98 7.97
N PRO A 273 8.04 7.26 6.68
CA PRO A 273 8.53 6.25 5.75
C PRO A 273 9.94 5.81 6.14
N ILE A 274 10.27 4.53 6.01
CA ILE A 274 11.64 4.05 6.26
C ILE A 274 12.56 4.51 5.14
N VAL A 275 12.15 4.29 3.90
CA VAL A 275 12.70 4.85 2.67
C VAL A 275 11.72 5.91 2.17
N ARG A 276 12.21 7.12 1.91
CA ARG A 276 11.40 8.28 1.52
C ARG A 276 11.63 8.61 0.05
N TRP A 277 10.57 9.03 -0.66
CA TRP A 277 10.68 9.61 -2.00
C TRP A 277 10.88 11.13 -1.98
N ALA A 278 10.61 11.80 -0.86
CA ALA A 278 11.08 13.15 -0.60
C ALA A 278 12.51 13.15 -0.02
N PRO A 279 13.44 14.00 -0.51
CA PRO A 279 14.75 14.20 0.08
C PRO A 279 14.71 14.49 1.58
N GLU A 280 15.81 14.22 2.27
CA GLU A 280 15.96 14.55 3.69
C GLU A 280 15.86 16.08 3.90
N GLY A 281 15.30 16.50 5.04
CA GLY A 281 14.97 17.90 5.32
C GLY A 281 13.74 18.48 4.59
N GLN A 282 13.25 17.84 3.53
CA GLN A 282 12.03 18.28 2.83
C GLN A 282 10.75 17.70 3.46
N PRO A 283 9.56 18.30 3.24
CA PRO A 283 8.29 17.69 3.62
C PRO A 283 8.04 16.37 2.86
N LEU A 284 7.25 15.47 3.45
CA LEU A 284 6.88 14.18 2.82
C LEU A 284 6.17 14.39 1.47
N SER A 285 6.51 13.57 0.49
CA SER A 285 5.89 13.62 -0.84
C SER A 285 4.46 13.07 -0.84
N ARG A 286 3.72 13.31 -1.94
CA ARG A 286 2.41 12.67 -2.15
C ARG A 286 2.46 11.15 -2.12
N LEU A 287 3.55 10.55 -2.62
CA LEU A 287 3.74 9.10 -2.61
C LEU A 287 4.01 8.58 -1.18
N ASP A 288 4.89 9.26 -0.44
CA ASP A 288 5.14 8.95 0.99
C ASP A 288 3.83 8.99 1.80
N ARG A 289 3.04 10.05 1.62
CA ARG A 289 1.75 10.23 2.31
C ARG A 289 0.71 9.18 1.88
N LEU A 290 0.65 8.81 0.60
CA LEU A 290 -0.25 7.75 0.12
C LEU A 290 0.10 6.40 0.76
N MET A 291 1.40 6.08 0.89
CA MET A 291 1.85 4.86 1.56
C MET A 291 1.43 4.85 3.04
N LEU A 292 1.69 5.93 3.78
CA LEU A 292 1.31 6.01 5.20
C LEU A 292 -0.21 5.99 5.41
N ALA A 293 -0.98 6.65 4.54
CA ALA A 293 -2.44 6.59 4.56
C ALA A 293 -2.96 5.16 4.29
N ALA A 294 -2.31 4.41 3.40
CA ALA A 294 -2.59 3.00 3.18
C ALA A 294 -2.21 2.14 4.40
N THR A 295 -1.04 2.35 5.03
CA THR A 295 -0.66 1.67 6.29
C THR A 295 -1.72 1.88 7.38
N ARG A 296 -2.18 3.12 7.56
CA ARG A 296 -3.24 3.47 8.53
C ARG A 296 -4.59 2.83 8.20
N LEU A 297 -4.91 2.71 6.91
CA LEU A 297 -6.12 2.03 6.44
C LEU A 297 -6.08 0.52 6.76
N GLU A 298 -4.94 -0.14 6.54
CA GLU A 298 -4.73 -1.54 6.93
C GLU A 298 -4.81 -1.73 8.45
N ALA A 299 -4.23 -0.81 9.22
CA ALA A 299 -4.25 -0.83 10.68
C ALA A 299 -5.65 -0.67 11.29
N HIS A 300 -6.51 0.18 10.72
CA HIS A 300 -7.94 0.23 11.06
C HIS A 300 -8.72 -0.94 10.45
N GLY A 301 -8.24 -1.51 9.35
CA GLY A 301 -8.80 -2.65 8.65
C GLY A 301 -8.99 -3.88 9.53
N ILE A 302 -8.18 -4.06 10.57
CA ILE A 302 -8.24 -5.17 11.53
C ILE A 302 -9.66 -5.46 12.06
N TRP A 303 -10.50 -4.44 12.24
CA TRP A 303 -11.87 -4.60 12.70
C TRP A 303 -12.77 -5.34 11.70
N LEU A 304 -12.45 -5.30 10.39
CA LEU A 304 -13.14 -6.08 9.37
C LEU A 304 -12.87 -7.59 9.55
N PHE A 305 -11.66 -7.99 9.94
CA PHE A 305 -11.26 -9.39 10.13
C PHE A 305 -11.97 -9.99 11.35
N ARG A 306 -11.97 -9.25 12.46
CA ARG A 306 -12.70 -9.62 13.69
C ARG A 306 -14.22 -9.71 13.47
N LEU A 307 -14.77 -8.96 12.51
CA LEU A 307 -16.18 -9.10 12.09
C LEU A 307 -16.37 -10.21 11.05
N ALA A 308 -15.36 -10.56 10.25
CA ALA A 308 -15.42 -11.61 9.25
C ALA A 308 -15.75 -12.96 9.88
N GLU A 309 -15.14 -13.29 11.02
CA GLU A 309 -15.45 -14.52 11.79
C GLU A 309 -16.92 -14.60 12.25
N THR A 310 -17.58 -13.45 12.47
CA THR A 310 -19.00 -13.42 12.84
C THR A 310 -19.90 -13.67 11.63
N LEU A 311 -19.43 -13.37 10.41
CA LEU A 311 -20.19 -13.55 9.16
C LEU A 311 -19.84 -14.86 8.42
N ALA A 312 -18.65 -15.40 8.65
CA ALA A 312 -18.12 -16.58 7.98
C ALA A 312 -18.90 -17.85 8.38
N GLY A 313 -19.41 -18.58 7.38
CA GLY A 313 -20.08 -19.87 7.57
C GLY A 313 -21.45 -19.80 8.23
N ARG A 314 -21.95 -18.61 8.57
CA ARG A 314 -23.27 -18.43 9.20
C ARG A 314 -24.40 -18.45 8.18
N SER A 315 -25.58 -18.88 8.63
CA SER A 315 -26.81 -18.66 7.86
C SER A 315 -27.10 -17.16 7.77
N PRO A 316 -27.58 -16.65 6.62
CA PRO A 316 -28.08 -15.28 6.51
C PRO A 316 -29.23 -14.98 7.47
N ASP A 317 -29.91 -16.02 7.98
CA ASP A 317 -31.01 -15.97 8.95
C ASP A 317 -30.55 -15.98 10.43
N ASP A 318 -29.23 -16.02 10.70
CA ASP A 318 -28.68 -15.89 12.06
C ASP A 318 -28.86 -14.45 12.57
N SER A 319 -29.42 -14.31 13.79
CA SER A 319 -29.74 -13.02 14.42
C SER A 319 -28.52 -12.12 14.68
N SER A 320 -27.30 -12.68 14.69
CA SER A 320 -26.05 -11.93 14.78
C SER A 320 -25.64 -11.27 13.46
N THR A 321 -26.07 -11.81 12.31
CA THR A 321 -25.74 -11.30 10.96
C THR A 321 -26.05 -9.82 10.76
N PRO A 322 -27.29 -9.32 11.00
CA PRO A 322 -27.58 -7.89 10.84
C PRO A 322 -26.81 -7.01 11.82
N THR A 323 -26.51 -7.50 13.02
CA THR A 323 -25.68 -6.78 14.00
C THR A 323 -24.23 -6.66 13.53
N ALA A 324 -23.67 -7.73 12.95
CA ALA A 324 -22.34 -7.71 12.34
C ALA A 324 -22.28 -6.79 11.11
N LEU A 325 -23.30 -6.79 10.25
CA LEU A 325 -23.36 -5.87 9.10
C LEU A 325 -23.45 -4.40 9.53
N ARG A 326 -24.25 -4.03 10.55
CA ARG A 326 -24.25 -2.65 11.10
C ARG A 326 -22.92 -2.25 11.73
N ARG A 327 -22.16 -3.20 12.29
CA ARG A 327 -20.78 -2.96 12.75
C ARG A 327 -19.83 -2.75 11.56
N LEU A 328 -19.97 -3.54 10.50
CA LEU A 328 -19.19 -3.43 9.26
C LEU A 328 -19.37 -2.07 8.58
N VAL A 329 -20.62 -1.60 8.45
CA VAL A 329 -20.96 -0.26 7.93
C VAL A 329 -20.23 0.84 8.71
N ARG A 330 -20.24 0.79 10.04
CA ARG A 330 -19.53 1.76 10.90
C ARG A 330 -18.01 1.73 10.71
N VAL A 331 -17.41 0.54 10.57
CA VAL A 331 -15.98 0.41 10.25
C VAL A 331 -15.67 1.02 8.88
N GLN A 332 -16.48 0.74 7.85
CA GLN A 332 -16.32 1.31 6.51
C GLN A 332 -16.44 2.84 6.50
N HIS A 333 -17.37 3.42 7.29
CA HIS A 333 -17.46 4.86 7.47
C HIS A 333 -16.25 5.46 8.19
N ALA A 334 -15.73 4.81 9.24
CA ALA A 334 -14.51 5.25 9.92
C ALA A 334 -13.28 5.24 8.98
N LEU A 335 -13.10 4.15 8.23
CA LEU A 335 -12.06 4.02 7.19
C LEU A 335 -12.19 5.13 6.13
N ARG A 336 -13.42 5.44 5.68
CA ARG A 336 -13.67 6.50 4.70
C ARG A 336 -13.38 7.89 5.29
N GLY A 337 -13.77 8.14 6.53
CA GLY A 337 -13.47 9.39 7.25
C GLY A 337 -11.98 9.64 7.39
N GLN A 338 -11.21 8.59 7.74
CA GLN A 338 -9.75 8.63 7.78
C GLN A 338 -9.14 9.02 6.42
N LEU A 339 -9.57 8.38 5.32
CA LEU A 339 -9.07 8.72 3.98
C LEU A 339 -9.42 10.16 3.55
N LEU A 340 -10.55 10.70 4.00
CA LEU A 340 -10.93 12.09 3.74
C LEU A 340 -10.06 13.08 4.54
N ALA A 341 -9.71 12.75 5.79
CA ALA A 341 -8.81 13.57 6.60
C ALA A 341 -7.39 13.66 6.00
N GLU A 342 -6.84 12.53 5.54
CA GLU A 342 -5.52 12.46 4.89
C GLU A 342 -5.48 13.19 3.52
N ALA A 343 -6.63 13.39 2.86
CA ALA A 343 -6.71 13.91 1.50
C ALA A 343 -6.22 15.35 1.34
N ALA A 344 -6.45 16.21 2.33
CA ALA A 344 -6.02 17.61 2.28
C ALA A 344 -4.49 17.72 2.32
N GLU A 345 -3.85 17.07 3.30
CA GLU A 345 -2.40 17.08 3.44
C GLU A 345 -1.68 16.38 2.27
N LEU A 346 -2.25 15.28 1.76
CA LEU A 346 -1.73 14.60 0.58
C LEU A 346 -1.83 15.49 -0.68
N SER A 347 -2.89 16.27 -0.85
CA SER A 347 -3.03 17.17 -1.99
C SER A 347 -2.06 18.36 -1.92
N ALA A 348 -1.80 18.88 -0.71
CA ALA A 348 -0.86 19.97 -0.47
C ALA A 348 0.62 19.55 -0.57
N ALA A 349 0.93 18.26 -0.40
CA ALA A 349 2.30 17.77 -0.46
C ALA A 349 2.94 17.85 -1.86
N PRO A 350 4.28 17.99 -1.95
CA PRO A 350 4.99 18.02 -3.22
C PRO A 350 4.96 16.67 -3.95
N ALA A 351 5.00 16.72 -5.28
CA ALA A 351 5.12 15.56 -6.16
C ALA A 351 6.19 15.80 -7.23
N THR A 352 7.16 14.89 -7.36
CA THR A 352 8.17 14.92 -8.43
C THR A 352 7.64 14.24 -9.71
N PRO A 353 8.26 14.47 -10.89
CA PRO A 353 7.97 13.69 -12.10
C PRO A 353 8.19 12.19 -11.89
N GLN A 354 9.29 11.80 -11.23
CA GLN A 354 9.60 10.39 -10.94
C GLN A 354 8.52 9.72 -10.07
N GLN A 355 8.06 10.38 -9.00
CA GLN A 355 6.98 9.85 -8.15
C GLN A 355 5.66 9.67 -8.91
N ARG A 356 5.34 10.58 -9.84
CA ARG A 356 4.17 10.44 -10.72
C ARG A 356 4.32 9.29 -11.72
N ALA A 357 5.53 9.07 -12.25
CA ALA A 357 5.82 7.92 -13.11
C ALA A 357 5.67 6.59 -12.35
N VAL A 358 6.22 6.50 -11.13
CA VAL A 358 6.04 5.36 -10.20
C VAL A 358 4.56 5.09 -9.94
N LEU A 359 3.79 6.12 -9.58
CA LEU A 359 2.34 5.99 -9.36
C LEU A 359 1.60 5.53 -10.61
N GLY A 360 1.89 6.13 -11.78
CA GLY A 360 1.26 5.76 -13.05
C GLY A 360 1.54 4.31 -13.45
N ALA A 361 2.78 3.85 -13.27
CA ALA A 361 3.18 2.49 -13.59
C ALA A 361 2.53 1.45 -12.65
N LEU A 362 2.39 1.77 -11.35
CA LEU A 362 1.65 0.94 -10.39
C LEU A 362 0.14 0.96 -10.67
N VAL A 363 -0.46 2.09 -11.08
CA VAL A 363 -1.87 2.17 -11.53
C VAL A 363 -2.11 1.27 -12.73
N ALA A 364 -1.22 1.30 -13.75
CA ALA A 364 -1.37 0.50 -14.97
C ALA A 364 -1.47 -1.00 -14.69
N GLN A 365 -0.83 -1.46 -13.62
CA GLN A 365 -0.82 -2.87 -13.20
C GLN A 365 -1.88 -3.21 -12.15
N SER A 366 -2.71 -2.23 -11.76
CA SER A 366 -3.59 -2.27 -10.59
C SER A 366 -2.86 -2.56 -9.26
N ALA A 367 -1.55 -2.38 -9.20
CA ALA A 367 -0.69 -2.67 -8.05
C ALA A 367 -0.81 -1.65 -6.89
N LEU A 368 -1.88 -0.83 -6.87
CA LEU A 368 -2.18 0.16 -5.83
C LEU A 368 -3.42 -0.20 -4.98
N GLU A 369 -4.04 -1.38 -5.11
CA GLU A 369 -5.21 -1.72 -4.28
C GLU A 369 -4.79 -2.25 -2.89
N PRO A 370 -5.15 -1.58 -1.78
CA PRO A 370 -4.82 -2.06 -0.43
C PRO A 370 -5.51 -3.39 -0.11
N PRO A 371 -4.80 -4.34 0.53
CA PRO A 371 -5.36 -5.63 0.95
C PRO A 371 -6.70 -5.55 1.69
N VAL A 372 -6.90 -4.56 2.57
CA VAL A 372 -8.14 -4.34 3.33
C VAL A 372 -9.38 -4.14 2.46
N LEU A 373 -9.24 -3.54 1.27
CA LEU A 373 -10.38 -3.36 0.35
C LEU A 373 -10.76 -4.69 -0.33
N GLN A 374 -9.79 -5.58 -0.54
CA GLN A 374 -10.04 -6.94 -1.03
C GLN A 374 -10.70 -7.80 0.05
N ALA A 375 -10.32 -7.62 1.32
CA ALA A 375 -10.99 -8.27 2.46
C ALA A 375 -12.43 -7.80 2.63
N ALA A 376 -12.70 -6.49 2.52
CA ALA A 376 -14.06 -5.94 2.59
C ALA A 376 -14.99 -6.52 1.50
N ASP A 377 -14.48 -6.69 0.27
CA ASP A 377 -15.21 -7.36 -0.82
C ASP A 377 -15.51 -8.84 -0.51
N ALA A 378 -14.56 -9.56 0.08
CA ALA A 378 -14.69 -10.96 0.46
C ALA A 378 -15.72 -11.15 1.58
N VAL A 379 -15.66 -10.32 2.63
CA VAL A 379 -16.58 -10.37 3.79
C VAL A 379 -18.03 -10.10 3.42
N LEU A 380 -18.30 -9.29 2.40
CA LEU A 380 -19.65 -9.10 1.84
C LEU A 380 -20.07 -10.17 0.82
N GLY A 381 -19.27 -11.21 0.58
CA GLY A 381 -19.55 -12.23 -0.42
C GLY A 381 -19.49 -11.72 -1.87
N ILE A 382 -18.93 -10.53 -2.10
CA ILE A 382 -18.81 -9.90 -3.43
C ILE A 382 -17.63 -10.50 -4.21
N GLY A 383 -16.72 -11.21 -3.54
CA GLY A 383 -15.48 -11.78 -4.07
C GLY A 383 -15.61 -12.72 -5.27
N ALA A 384 -16.55 -13.67 -5.23
CA ALA A 384 -16.34 -14.99 -5.85
C ALA A 384 -17.00 -15.30 -7.21
N ARG A 385 -17.78 -14.40 -7.84
CA ARG A 385 -18.51 -14.71 -9.10
C ARG A 385 -18.86 -13.48 -9.97
N ARG A 386 -17.89 -12.71 -10.45
CA ARG A 386 -18.12 -11.70 -11.52
C ARG A 386 -16.96 -11.76 -12.51
N LEU A 387 -17.20 -11.31 -13.75
CA LEU A 387 -16.25 -11.19 -14.88
C LEU A 387 -14.89 -10.49 -14.57
N ARG A 388 -14.71 -9.94 -13.36
CA ARG A 388 -13.49 -9.35 -12.82
C ARG A 388 -12.62 -10.35 -12.03
N GLU A 389 -12.97 -11.63 -12.01
CA GLU A 389 -12.26 -12.66 -11.24
C GLU A 389 -10.80 -12.80 -11.66
N GLY A 390 -10.51 -12.81 -12.97
CA GLY A 390 -9.14 -12.72 -13.48
C GLY A 390 -8.42 -11.45 -13.01
N ARG A 391 -9.09 -10.29 -13.00
CA ARG A 391 -8.50 -9.05 -12.45
C ARG A 391 -8.23 -9.14 -10.95
N ARG A 392 -9.05 -9.84 -10.17
CA ARG A 392 -8.84 -10.04 -8.72
C ARG A 392 -7.74 -11.05 -8.41
N GLN A 393 -7.63 -12.13 -9.18
CA GLN A 393 -6.50 -13.05 -9.10
C GLN A 393 -5.19 -12.31 -9.46
N LEU A 394 -5.22 -11.44 -10.48
CA LEU A 394 -4.11 -10.54 -10.81
C LEU A 394 -3.82 -9.48 -9.73
N LEU A 395 -4.79 -9.08 -8.91
CA LEU A 395 -4.53 -8.21 -7.75
C LEU A 395 -3.87 -8.98 -6.59
N ARG A 396 -4.36 -10.20 -6.32
CA ARG A 396 -3.91 -11.04 -5.20
C ARG A 396 -2.49 -11.57 -5.37
N ARG A 397 -1.95 -11.66 -6.58
CA ARG A 397 -0.55 -12.09 -6.83
C ARG A 397 0.49 -11.23 -6.10
N HIS A 398 0.13 -10.00 -5.74
CA HIS A 398 0.93 -9.04 -4.98
C HIS A 398 0.80 -9.19 -3.45
N LEU A 399 0.22 -10.30 -2.98
CA LEU A 399 0.08 -10.65 -1.57
C LEU A 399 0.83 -11.96 -1.27
N PRO A 400 1.43 -12.10 -0.07
CA PRO A 400 1.99 -13.37 0.41
C PRO A 400 1.01 -14.55 0.27
N ALA A 401 1.53 -15.75 0.07
CA ALA A 401 0.71 -16.97 -0.14
C ALA A 401 -0.37 -17.15 0.94
N GLN A 402 -0.03 -16.91 2.21
CA GLN A 402 -0.98 -17.02 3.32
C GLN A 402 -2.13 -15.99 3.25
N HIS A 403 -1.84 -14.75 2.89
CA HIS A 403 -2.85 -13.70 2.73
C HIS A 403 -3.79 -14.01 1.56
N ARG A 404 -3.25 -14.56 0.46
CA ARG A 404 -4.04 -15.08 -0.67
C ARG A 404 -4.96 -16.23 -0.25
N ALA A 405 -4.44 -17.17 0.54
CA ALA A 405 -5.19 -18.32 1.04
C ALA A 405 -6.35 -17.91 1.96
N TRP A 406 -6.10 -16.99 2.90
CA TRP A 406 -7.14 -16.46 3.80
C TRP A 406 -8.25 -15.72 3.03
N LEU A 407 -7.90 -14.81 2.10
CA LEU A 407 -8.90 -14.13 1.26
C LEU A 407 -9.75 -15.14 0.46
N SER A 408 -9.13 -16.19 -0.06
CA SER A 408 -9.81 -17.24 -0.81
C SER A 408 -10.71 -18.12 0.08
N ALA A 409 -10.40 -18.27 1.37
CA ALA A 409 -11.28 -18.90 2.34
C ALA A 409 -12.48 -18.01 2.68
N MET A 410 -12.25 -16.71 2.92
CA MET A 410 -13.33 -15.74 3.17
C MET A 410 -14.31 -15.61 2.00
N ASP A 411 -13.82 -15.60 0.76
CA ASP A 411 -14.68 -15.62 -0.43
C ASP A 411 -15.66 -16.79 -0.44
N ARG A 412 -15.28 -17.96 0.10
CA ARG A 412 -16.15 -19.13 0.24
C ARG A 412 -17.07 -19.00 1.45
N HIS A 413 -16.51 -18.68 2.62
CA HIS A 413 -17.24 -18.69 3.88
C HIS A 413 -18.28 -17.56 3.99
N CYS A 414 -18.03 -16.41 3.36
CA CYS A 414 -18.94 -15.27 3.34
C CYS A 414 -19.79 -15.20 2.06
N ALA A 415 -19.67 -16.16 1.13
CA ALA A 415 -20.55 -16.24 -0.04
C ALA A 415 -22.06 -16.27 0.30
N PRO A 416 -22.53 -16.94 1.38
CA PRO A 416 -23.95 -16.92 1.76
C PRO A 416 -24.48 -15.53 2.11
N VAL A 417 -23.66 -14.63 2.68
CA VAL A 417 -24.06 -13.26 3.04
C VAL A 417 -24.61 -12.51 1.82
N ARG A 418 -24.08 -12.80 0.62
CA ARG A 418 -24.55 -12.21 -0.64
C ARG A 418 -26.02 -12.52 -0.95
N THR A 419 -26.62 -13.60 -0.42
CA THR A 419 -28.03 -13.90 -0.68
C THR A 419 -28.98 -12.85 -0.10
N LEU A 420 -28.55 -12.10 0.92
CA LEU A 420 -29.29 -10.96 1.46
C LEU A 420 -29.59 -9.89 0.38
N ALA A 421 -28.75 -9.79 -0.66
CA ALA A 421 -28.96 -8.89 -1.80
C ALA A 421 -30.26 -9.16 -2.58
N HIS A 422 -30.78 -10.39 -2.49
CA HIS A 422 -31.94 -10.88 -3.25
C HIS A 422 -33.18 -11.09 -2.36
N ARG A 423 -33.08 -10.82 -1.06
CA ARG A 423 -34.17 -10.94 -0.09
C ARG A 423 -34.84 -9.58 0.14
N GLY A 424 -36.09 -9.60 0.62
CA GLY A 424 -36.75 -8.42 1.18
C GLY A 424 -36.42 -8.23 2.66
N GLY A 425 -36.88 -7.12 3.24
CA GLY A 425 -36.82 -6.87 4.69
C GLY A 425 -35.60 -6.08 5.19
N PRO A 426 -35.49 -5.91 6.53
CA PRO A 426 -34.51 -5.02 7.15
C PRO A 426 -33.07 -5.46 6.94
N ASP A 427 -32.78 -6.76 7.00
CA ASP A 427 -31.40 -7.26 6.91
C ASP A 427 -30.83 -7.11 5.49
N ALA A 428 -31.69 -7.21 4.48
CA ALA A 428 -31.38 -6.87 3.09
C ALA A 428 -31.17 -5.36 2.87
N ALA A 429 -31.76 -4.50 3.70
CA ALA A 429 -31.47 -3.06 3.68
C ALA A 429 -30.09 -2.75 4.29
N VAL A 430 -29.77 -3.33 5.46
CA VAL A 430 -28.45 -3.19 6.09
C VAL A 430 -27.33 -3.76 5.20
N TYR A 431 -27.58 -4.88 4.51
CA TYR A 431 -26.61 -5.42 3.55
C TYR A 431 -26.37 -4.46 2.36
N ARG A 432 -27.41 -3.83 1.82
CA ARG A 432 -27.27 -2.82 0.75
C ARG A 432 -26.50 -1.58 1.23
N GLU A 433 -26.80 -1.09 2.44
CA GLU A 433 -26.04 -0.01 3.09
C GLU A 433 -24.54 -0.34 3.20
N ALA A 434 -24.20 -1.58 3.56
CA ALA A 434 -22.80 -2.04 3.59
C ALA A 434 -22.15 -2.13 2.20
N GLN A 435 -22.90 -2.46 1.15
CA GLN A 435 -22.40 -2.40 -0.23
C GLN A 435 -22.16 -0.95 -0.68
N GLU A 436 -23.09 -0.04 -0.39
CA GLU A 436 -23.00 1.37 -0.75
C GLU A 436 -21.86 2.08 -0.01
N SER A 437 -21.69 1.79 1.28
CA SER A 437 -20.58 2.30 2.09
C SER A 437 -19.22 1.80 1.59
N LEU A 438 -19.11 0.53 1.19
CA LEU A 438 -17.89 0.01 0.55
C LEU A 438 -17.62 0.62 -0.83
N ILE A 439 -18.65 0.85 -1.66
CA ILE A 439 -18.51 1.56 -2.94
C ILE A 439 -18.01 3.00 -2.70
N ALA A 440 -18.55 3.68 -1.69
CA ALA A 440 -18.12 5.02 -1.32
C ALA A 440 -16.66 5.04 -0.81
N LEU A 441 -16.27 4.07 0.03
CA LEU A 441 -14.88 3.89 0.50
C LEU A 441 -13.91 3.67 -0.68
N ARG A 442 -14.24 2.76 -1.61
CA ARG A 442 -13.44 2.49 -2.83
C ARG A 442 -13.34 3.72 -3.74
N ARG A 443 -14.40 4.52 -3.87
CA ARG A 443 -14.38 5.79 -4.62
C ARG A 443 -13.48 6.83 -3.95
N THR A 444 -13.58 7.00 -2.62
CA THR A 444 -12.71 7.90 -1.85
C THR A 444 -11.23 7.48 -1.97
N TYR A 445 -10.92 6.19 -1.85
CA TYR A 445 -9.54 5.70 -2.05
C TYR A 445 -9.02 5.95 -3.47
N THR A 446 -9.83 5.65 -4.49
CA THR A 446 -9.47 5.94 -5.90
C THR A 446 -9.22 7.43 -6.13
N ALA A 447 -10.01 8.31 -5.52
CA ALA A 447 -9.82 9.76 -5.60
C ALA A 447 -8.52 10.21 -4.91
N LEU A 448 -8.12 9.57 -3.79
CA LEU A 448 -6.86 9.82 -3.10
C LEU A 448 -5.64 9.43 -3.96
N VAL A 449 -5.70 8.24 -4.60
CA VAL A 449 -4.66 7.79 -5.56
C VAL A 449 -4.57 8.75 -6.75
N GLN A 450 -5.70 9.21 -7.29
CA GLN A 450 -5.72 10.20 -8.36
C GLN A 450 -5.14 11.54 -7.91
N ALA A 451 -5.43 12.01 -6.69
CA ALA A 451 -4.86 13.24 -6.13
C ALA A 451 -3.34 13.13 -5.98
N ALA A 452 -2.81 11.96 -5.58
CA ALA A 452 -1.38 11.71 -5.50
C ALA A 452 -0.70 11.79 -6.88
N ALA A 453 -1.35 11.24 -7.92
CA ALA A 453 -0.82 11.18 -9.28
C ALA A 453 -0.98 12.47 -10.11
N ARG A 454 -1.89 13.38 -9.72
CA ARG A 454 -2.14 14.64 -10.45
C ARG A 454 -0.86 15.50 -10.53
N PRO A 455 -0.64 16.22 -11.64
CA PRO A 455 0.37 17.27 -11.69
C PRO A 455 0.13 18.29 -10.56
N THR A 456 1.20 18.73 -9.90
CA THR A 456 1.16 19.99 -9.16
C THR A 456 0.95 21.09 -10.19
N ALA A 457 -0.07 21.93 -10.03
CA ALA A 457 -0.08 23.20 -10.76
C ALA A 457 1.16 23.97 -10.29
N SER A 458 2.06 24.33 -11.21
CA SER A 458 3.15 25.24 -10.87
C SER A 458 2.53 26.49 -10.25
N PRO A 459 3.08 27.04 -9.16
CA PRO A 459 2.75 28.40 -8.80
C PRO A 459 3.05 29.25 -10.05
N LEU A 460 2.07 30.02 -10.52
CA LEU A 460 2.32 31.02 -11.54
C LEU A 460 3.43 31.92 -10.99
N THR A 461 4.63 31.79 -11.55
CA THR A 461 5.71 32.73 -11.30
C THR A 461 5.16 34.09 -11.70
N ARG A 462 4.88 34.93 -10.70
CA ARG A 462 4.53 36.33 -10.89
C ARG A 462 5.54 36.90 -11.87
N ALA A 463 5.06 37.47 -12.97
CA ALA A 463 5.93 38.17 -13.90
C ALA A 463 6.71 39.25 -13.14
N ALA A 464 7.96 39.44 -13.56
CA ALA A 464 8.88 40.44 -13.01
C ALA A 464 8.37 41.87 -13.27
#